data_AF-A0A7M3MB27-F1
#
_entry.id   AF-A0A7M3MB27-F1
#
_cell.length_a   1.000
_cell.length_b   1.000
_cell.length_c   1.000
_cell.angle_alpha   90.00
_cell.angle_beta   90.00
_cell.angle_gamma   90.00
#
_symmetry.space_group_name_H-M   'P 1'
#
loop_
_entity.id
_entity.type
_entity.pdbx_description
1 polymer ?
#
loop_
_entity_poly.entity_id
_entity_poly.type
_entity_poly.pdbx_seq_one_letter_code
_entity_poly.pdbx_strand_id
1 'polypeptide(L)'
;MALSDFEKNFIYDVSSRLLTQDLLNNAYFAGSQVGRSLRDMVLARQPVQPLTNPFDEAITGTLRGDAAAVRRNADNVTEAAALVGTARSGTSQILEALAGMEDIIDKINTGKLDASDAQVQADYNALRDQIIGIYESTDYNGIYMLDSSKWGTEQINSSGQVYIQAYKNGGFNISFHSVDDPVDGNNWNDLQGSELETDLAGQTLLVDRFSGAISTIDDLYKNRQTMLESQADSLESQAVLLDQAVEARRQNTTSLSVENLLINLILRESGSLLDEEG
;
A
#
# COMPACT_ATOMS: atom_id res chain seq x y z
N MET A 1 -88.79 31.75 -26.06
CA MET A 1 -88.43 32.63 -24.92
C MET A 1 -86.96 32.96 -25.06
N ALA A 2 -86.63 34.21 -25.36
CA ALA A 2 -85.24 34.66 -25.37
C ALA A 2 -84.85 34.97 -23.92
N LEU A 3 -83.70 34.44 -23.46
CA LEU A 3 -83.10 34.79 -22.17
C LEU A 3 -82.98 36.32 -22.08
N SER A 4 -83.35 36.89 -20.94
CA SER A 4 -83.13 38.31 -20.69
C SER A 4 -81.63 38.60 -20.70
N ASP A 5 -81.23 39.79 -21.14
CA ASP A 5 -79.80 40.13 -21.25
C ASP A 5 -79.08 40.10 -19.89
N PHE A 6 -79.83 40.20 -18.77
CA PHE A 6 -79.33 39.98 -17.43
C PHE A 6 -78.94 38.51 -17.17
N GLU A 7 -79.78 37.55 -17.57
CA GLU A 7 -79.49 36.12 -17.40
C GLU A 7 -78.32 35.67 -18.28
N LYS A 8 -78.19 36.22 -19.50
CA LYS A 8 -77.03 35.96 -20.37
C LYS A 8 -75.73 36.47 -19.76
N ASN A 9 -75.73 37.69 -19.21
CA ASN A 9 -74.56 38.26 -18.55
C ASN A 9 -74.20 37.51 -17.27
N PHE A 10 -75.18 37.04 -16.50
CA PHE A 10 -74.94 36.22 -15.31
C PHE A 10 -74.30 34.87 -15.66
N ILE A 11 -74.83 34.18 -16.67
CA ILE A 11 -74.25 32.90 -17.15
C ILE A 11 -72.84 33.12 -17.68
N TYR A 12 -72.60 34.22 -18.41
CA TYR A 12 -71.27 34.56 -18.92
C TYR A 12 -70.27 34.85 -17.78
N ASP A 13 -70.65 35.62 -16.77
CA ASP A 13 -69.77 35.96 -15.65
C ASP A 13 -69.48 34.72 -14.78
N VAL A 14 -70.49 33.90 -14.49
CA VAL A 14 -70.31 32.64 -13.72
C VAL A 14 -69.44 31.65 -14.49
N SER A 15 -69.67 31.47 -15.80
CA SER A 15 -68.84 30.58 -16.63
C SER A 15 -67.41 31.09 -16.75
N SER A 16 -67.20 32.39 -16.92
CA SER A 16 -65.87 33.01 -16.94
C SER A 16 -65.13 32.78 -15.62
N ARG A 17 -65.81 32.93 -14.46
CA ARG A 17 -65.22 32.68 -13.14
C ARG A 17 -64.85 31.22 -12.94
N LEU A 18 -65.72 30.28 -13.31
CA LEU A 18 -65.42 28.85 -13.24
C LEU A 18 -64.23 28.48 -14.13
N LEU A 19 -64.19 28.98 -15.35
CA LEU A 19 -63.10 28.72 -16.29
C LEU A 19 -61.78 29.32 -15.79
N THR A 20 -61.83 30.49 -15.16
CA THR A 20 -60.65 31.10 -14.50
C THR A 20 -60.21 30.27 -13.30
N GLN A 21 -61.13 29.78 -12.49
CA GLN A 21 -60.83 28.92 -11.35
C GLN A 21 -60.22 27.59 -11.77
N ASP A 22 -60.71 26.97 -12.85
CA ASP A 22 -60.15 25.74 -13.41
C ASP A 22 -58.77 25.96 -14.02
N LEU A 23 -58.56 27.09 -14.72
CA LEU A 23 -57.24 27.46 -15.23
C LEU A 23 -56.24 27.71 -14.09
N LEU A 24 -56.67 28.36 -13.01
CA LEU A 24 -55.83 28.58 -11.84
C LEU A 24 -55.52 27.25 -11.15
N ASN A 25 -56.51 26.40 -10.90
CA ASN A 25 -56.27 25.07 -10.32
C ASN A 25 -55.33 24.24 -11.20
N ASN A 26 -55.50 24.24 -12.52
CA ASN A 26 -54.61 23.52 -13.42
C ASN A 26 -53.19 24.10 -13.41
N ALA A 27 -53.04 25.43 -13.46
CA ALA A 27 -51.73 26.07 -13.39
C ALA A 27 -51.03 25.83 -12.04
N TYR A 28 -51.78 25.90 -10.93
CA TYR A 28 -51.25 25.71 -9.58
C TYR A 28 -51.00 24.25 -9.22
N PHE A 29 -51.72 23.28 -9.78
CA PHE A 29 -51.51 21.87 -9.48
C PHE A 29 -50.73 21.14 -10.58
N ALA A 30 -50.99 21.35 -11.87
CA ALA A 30 -50.25 20.64 -12.92
C ALA A 30 -48.88 21.28 -13.23
N GLY A 31 -48.75 22.60 -13.05
CA GLY A 31 -47.54 23.36 -13.35
C GLY A 31 -46.61 23.62 -12.16
N SER A 32 -47.09 23.46 -10.92
CA SER A 32 -46.27 23.75 -9.73
C SER A 32 -45.28 22.64 -9.40
N GLN A 33 -44.21 23.01 -8.70
CA GLN A 33 -43.25 22.07 -8.12
C GLN A 33 -43.93 21.04 -7.20
N VAL A 34 -45.03 21.41 -6.53
CA VAL A 34 -45.76 20.52 -5.62
C VAL A 34 -46.49 19.42 -6.40
N GLY A 35 -47.19 19.76 -7.48
CA GLY A 35 -47.86 18.72 -8.27
C GLY A 35 -46.93 17.90 -9.15
N ARG A 36 -45.78 18.46 -9.56
CA ARG A 36 -44.67 17.67 -10.13
C ARG A 36 -44.09 16.72 -9.08
N SER A 37 -43.84 17.19 -7.86
CA SER A 37 -43.33 16.36 -6.76
C SER A 37 -44.33 15.29 -6.33
N LEU A 38 -45.63 15.57 -6.28
CA LEU A 38 -46.66 14.57 -6.00
C LEU A 38 -46.79 13.57 -7.15
N ARG A 39 -46.72 14.03 -8.40
CA ARG A 39 -46.73 13.15 -9.58
C ARG A 39 -45.49 12.27 -9.61
N ASP A 40 -44.32 12.80 -9.30
CA ASP A 40 -43.08 12.03 -9.18
C ASP A 40 -43.16 11.08 -7.96
N MET A 41 -43.74 11.49 -6.84
CA MET A 41 -43.90 10.59 -5.68
C MET A 41 -44.88 9.44 -5.95
N VAL A 42 -45.90 9.65 -6.78
CA VAL A 42 -46.93 8.66 -7.12
C VAL A 42 -46.53 7.80 -8.33
N LEU A 43 -45.80 8.36 -9.31
CA LEU A 43 -45.49 7.70 -10.59
C LEU A 43 -44.01 7.43 -10.80
N ALA A 44 -43.09 8.19 -10.20
CA ALA A 44 -41.70 7.78 -10.24
C ALA A 44 -41.60 6.50 -9.41
N ARG A 45 -41.06 5.46 -10.02
CA ARG A 45 -40.43 4.36 -9.27
C ARG A 45 -39.56 5.07 -8.25
N GLN A 46 -39.92 4.99 -6.96
CA GLN A 46 -39.01 5.42 -5.91
C GLN A 46 -37.65 4.83 -6.29
N PRO A 47 -36.54 5.58 -6.22
CA PRO A 47 -35.26 4.92 -6.15
C PRO A 47 -35.37 4.09 -4.90
N VAL A 48 -35.80 2.83 -5.05
CA VAL A 48 -35.62 1.80 -4.07
C VAL A 48 -34.13 1.85 -3.91
N GLN A 49 -33.68 2.58 -2.88
CA GLN A 49 -32.46 2.23 -2.21
C GLN A 49 -32.63 0.73 -2.08
N PRO A 50 -31.82 -0.08 -2.81
CA PRO A 50 -31.96 -1.51 -2.72
C PRO A 50 -32.02 -1.78 -1.22
N LEU A 51 -33.01 -2.54 -0.76
CA LEU A 51 -33.01 -3.01 0.61
C LEU A 51 -31.81 -3.95 0.72
N THR A 52 -30.59 -3.40 0.71
CA THR A 52 -29.40 -4.08 1.10
C THR A 52 -29.63 -4.39 2.55
N ASN A 53 -29.77 -5.68 2.81
CA ASN A 53 -29.89 -6.21 4.13
C ASN A 53 -28.83 -5.54 5.02
N PRO A 54 -29.19 -4.89 6.15
CA PRO A 54 -28.22 -4.18 6.99
C PRO A 54 -27.07 -5.08 7.45
N PHE A 55 -27.29 -6.41 7.51
CA PHE A 55 -26.23 -7.38 7.76
C PHE A 55 -25.25 -7.52 6.58
N ASP A 56 -25.73 -7.51 5.34
CA ASP A 56 -24.87 -7.60 4.16
C ASP A 56 -24.09 -6.31 3.91
N GLU A 57 -24.68 -5.14 4.19
CA GLU A 57 -23.96 -3.86 4.17
C GLU A 57 -22.91 -3.79 5.30
N ALA A 58 -23.25 -4.27 6.51
CA ALA A 58 -22.28 -4.36 7.60
C ALA A 58 -21.11 -5.29 7.23
N ILE A 59 -21.39 -6.47 6.67
CA ILE A 59 -20.34 -7.43 6.28
C ILE A 59 -19.49 -6.90 5.13
N THR A 60 -20.09 -6.33 4.08
CA THR A 60 -19.33 -5.72 2.97
C THR A 60 -18.55 -4.49 3.42
N GLY A 61 -19.07 -3.72 4.39
CA GLY A 61 -18.38 -2.64 5.07
C GLY A 61 -17.15 -3.13 5.84
N THR A 62 -17.27 -4.22 6.61
CA THR A 62 -16.11 -4.81 7.31
C THR A 62 -15.07 -5.36 6.34
N LEU A 63 -15.49 -6.05 5.28
CA LEU A 63 -14.59 -6.60 4.27
C LEU A 63 -13.82 -5.50 3.53
N ARG A 64 -14.49 -4.38 3.18
CA ARG A 64 -13.82 -3.19 2.63
C ARG A 64 -12.81 -2.59 3.60
N GLY A 65 -13.18 -2.51 4.88
CA GLY A 65 -12.30 -2.00 5.94
C GLY A 65 -11.07 -2.87 6.11
N ASP A 66 -11.23 -4.19 6.08
CA ASP A 66 -10.15 -5.14 6.17
C ASP A 66 -9.29 -5.14 4.90
N ALA A 67 -9.89 -5.05 3.69
CA ALA A 67 -9.14 -4.89 2.44
C ALA A 67 -8.26 -3.63 2.44
N ALA A 68 -8.80 -2.50 2.90
CA ALA A 68 -8.03 -1.27 3.04
C ALA A 68 -6.93 -1.35 4.12
N ALA A 69 -7.15 -2.13 5.18
CA ALA A 69 -6.11 -2.40 6.18
C ALA A 69 -5.00 -3.29 5.61
N VAL A 70 -5.36 -4.33 4.86
CA VAL A 70 -4.40 -5.26 4.21
C VAL A 70 -3.56 -4.53 3.17
N ARG A 71 -4.14 -3.63 2.36
CA ARG A 71 -3.35 -2.79 1.42
C ARG A 71 -2.31 -1.94 2.13
N ARG A 72 -2.71 -1.24 3.20
CA ARG A 72 -1.75 -0.46 4.00
C ARG A 72 -0.64 -1.33 4.59
N ASN A 73 -0.96 -2.56 4.98
CA ASN A 73 0.07 -3.50 5.43
C ASN A 73 1.00 -3.92 4.27
N ALA A 74 0.47 -4.14 3.06
CA ALA A 74 1.27 -4.42 1.87
C ALA A 74 2.21 -3.24 1.54
N ASP A 75 1.70 -2.01 1.61
CA ASP A 75 2.49 -0.79 1.44
C ASP A 75 3.63 -0.72 2.48
N ASN A 76 3.33 -0.95 3.75
CA ASN A 76 4.34 -0.95 4.82
C ASN A 76 5.42 -2.03 4.62
N VAL A 77 5.03 -3.24 4.16
CA VAL A 77 5.98 -4.31 3.86
C VAL A 77 6.81 -3.97 2.61
N THR A 78 6.23 -3.28 1.64
CA THR A 78 6.93 -2.79 0.44
C THR A 78 7.96 -1.72 0.81
N GLU A 79 7.61 -0.78 1.68
CA GLU A 79 8.55 0.20 2.22
C GLU A 79 9.68 -0.50 2.99
N ALA A 80 9.34 -1.53 3.76
CA ALA A 80 10.33 -2.34 4.46
C ALA A 80 11.29 -3.08 3.50
N ALA A 81 10.79 -3.55 2.35
CA ALA A 81 11.63 -4.12 1.30
C ALA A 81 12.57 -3.07 0.69
N ALA A 82 12.09 -1.85 0.44
CA ALA A 82 12.91 -0.74 -0.08
C ALA A 82 14.01 -0.31 0.93
N LEU A 83 13.66 -0.29 2.21
CA LEU A 83 14.57 -0.03 3.33
C LEU A 83 15.71 -1.07 3.38
N VAL A 84 15.39 -2.38 3.28
CA VAL A 84 16.41 -3.45 3.15
C VAL A 84 17.19 -3.34 1.85
N GLY A 85 16.53 -2.99 0.74
CA GLY A 85 17.16 -2.80 -0.57
C GLY A 85 18.20 -1.67 -0.56
N THR A 86 17.95 -0.61 0.20
CA THR A 86 18.90 0.51 0.40
C THR A 86 20.12 0.04 1.18
N ALA A 87 19.92 -0.68 2.30
CA ALA A 87 21.01 -1.27 3.07
C ALA A 87 21.87 -2.23 2.23
N ARG A 88 21.20 -3.07 1.41
CA ARG A 88 21.87 -3.96 0.46
C ARG A 88 22.69 -3.22 -0.59
N SER A 89 22.16 -2.13 -1.13
CA SER A 89 22.92 -1.31 -2.09
C SER A 89 24.20 -0.76 -1.46
N GLY A 90 24.13 -0.32 -0.20
CA GLY A 90 25.31 0.07 0.57
C GLY A 90 26.32 -1.08 0.74
N THR A 91 25.87 -2.27 1.17
CA THR A 91 26.78 -3.43 1.33
C THR A 91 27.40 -3.88 0.01
N SER A 92 26.65 -3.85 -1.09
CA SER A 92 27.18 -4.17 -2.43
C SER A 92 28.27 -3.19 -2.85
N GLN A 93 28.11 -1.88 -2.60
CA GLN A 93 29.15 -0.89 -2.91
C GLN A 93 30.40 -1.07 -2.05
N ILE A 94 30.24 -1.50 -0.79
CA ILE A 94 31.37 -1.84 0.08
C ILE A 94 32.12 -3.05 -0.46
N LEU A 95 31.42 -4.08 -0.95
CA LEU A 95 32.05 -5.24 -1.61
C LEU A 95 32.82 -4.86 -2.87
N GLU A 96 32.29 -3.93 -3.67
CA GLU A 96 33.00 -3.41 -4.84
C GLU A 96 34.29 -2.68 -4.46
N ALA A 97 34.26 -1.87 -3.40
CA ALA A 97 35.46 -1.20 -2.88
C ALA A 97 36.48 -2.20 -2.33
N LEU A 98 36.04 -3.23 -1.59
CA LEU A 98 36.89 -4.33 -1.10
C LEU A 98 37.53 -5.13 -2.23
N ALA A 99 36.78 -5.43 -3.30
CA ALA A 99 37.31 -6.08 -4.49
C ALA A 99 38.37 -5.20 -5.20
N GLY A 100 38.21 -3.87 -5.16
CA GLY A 100 39.24 -2.93 -5.61
C GLY A 100 40.52 -3.00 -4.76
N MET A 101 40.39 -3.17 -3.45
CA MET A 101 41.53 -3.33 -2.54
C MET A 101 42.25 -4.67 -2.78
N GLU A 102 41.49 -5.75 -2.99
CA GLU A 102 42.02 -7.06 -3.39
C GLU A 102 42.79 -6.99 -4.72
N ASP A 103 42.25 -6.30 -5.73
CA ASP A 103 42.93 -6.12 -7.03
C ASP A 103 44.25 -5.32 -6.91
N ILE A 104 44.31 -4.32 -6.03
CA ILE A 104 45.57 -3.61 -5.73
C ILE A 104 46.58 -4.58 -5.13
N ILE A 105 46.17 -5.37 -4.12
CA ILE A 105 47.02 -6.37 -3.46
C ILE A 105 47.52 -7.41 -4.46
N ASP A 106 46.67 -7.91 -5.35
CA ASP A 106 47.03 -8.88 -6.38
C ASP A 106 48.01 -8.29 -7.41
N LYS A 107 47.83 -7.03 -7.79
CA LYS A 107 48.78 -6.34 -8.68
C LYS A 107 50.13 -6.13 -8.01
N ILE A 108 50.17 -5.91 -6.70
CA ILE A 108 51.42 -5.87 -5.92
C ILE A 108 52.06 -7.27 -5.90
N ASN A 109 51.29 -8.32 -5.59
CA ASN A 109 51.77 -9.71 -5.55
C ASN A 109 52.33 -10.19 -6.90
N THR A 110 51.75 -9.73 -8.01
CA THR A 110 52.22 -10.05 -9.37
C THR A 110 53.36 -9.14 -9.86
N GLY A 111 53.80 -8.17 -9.05
CA GLY A 111 54.87 -7.22 -9.36
C GLY A 111 54.49 -6.17 -10.41
N LYS A 112 53.19 -5.97 -10.67
CA LYS A 112 52.67 -4.93 -11.58
C LYS A 112 52.58 -3.56 -10.91
N LEU A 113 52.40 -3.54 -9.59
CA LEU A 113 52.42 -2.34 -8.76
C LEU A 113 53.52 -2.49 -7.70
N ASP A 114 54.05 -1.34 -7.27
CA ASP A 114 55.01 -1.26 -6.17
C ASP A 114 54.26 -0.87 -4.89
N ALA A 115 54.41 -1.67 -3.83
CA ALA A 115 53.78 -1.41 -2.54
C ALA A 115 54.31 -0.14 -1.85
N SER A 116 55.53 0.29 -2.21
CA SER A 116 56.15 1.51 -1.69
C SER A 116 55.73 2.78 -2.44
N ASP A 117 55.00 2.66 -3.55
CA ASP A 117 54.52 3.81 -4.32
C ASP A 117 53.42 4.55 -3.55
N ALA A 118 53.70 5.82 -3.24
CA ALA A 118 52.77 6.69 -2.53
C ALA A 118 51.40 6.81 -3.22
N GLN A 119 51.33 6.69 -4.55
CA GLN A 119 50.05 6.71 -5.26
C GLN A 119 49.24 5.45 -4.98
N VAL A 120 49.86 4.27 -4.97
CA VAL A 120 49.19 2.99 -4.68
C VAL A 120 48.66 2.96 -3.26
N GLN A 121 49.45 3.45 -2.31
CA GLN A 121 49.04 3.57 -0.91
C GLN A 121 47.87 4.56 -0.74
N ALA A 122 47.90 5.68 -1.47
CA ALA A 122 46.82 6.66 -1.47
C ALA A 122 45.52 6.11 -2.08
N ASP A 123 45.61 5.38 -3.20
CA ASP A 123 44.46 4.75 -3.84
C ASP A 123 43.83 3.69 -2.90
N TYR A 124 44.65 2.90 -2.20
CA TYR A 124 44.17 1.94 -1.20
C TYR A 124 43.46 2.61 -0.02
N ASN A 125 44.03 3.71 0.51
CA ASN A 125 43.39 4.49 1.56
C ASN A 125 42.09 5.15 1.08
N ALA A 126 42.03 5.61 -0.18
CA ALA A 126 40.82 6.19 -0.75
C ALA A 126 39.68 5.18 -0.84
N LEU A 127 39.98 3.91 -1.15
CA LEU A 127 38.98 2.83 -1.13
C LEU A 127 38.47 2.56 0.29
N ARG A 128 39.36 2.54 1.29
CA ARG A 128 38.93 2.46 2.70
C ARG A 128 38.02 3.64 3.07
N ASP A 129 38.43 4.86 2.75
CA ASP A 129 37.66 6.07 3.08
C ASP A 129 36.31 6.09 2.35
N GLN A 130 36.24 5.53 1.14
CA GLN A 130 34.99 5.29 0.43
C GLN A 130 34.10 4.30 1.19
N ILE A 131 34.63 3.17 1.69
CA ILE A 131 33.87 2.22 2.52
C ILE A 131 33.30 2.93 3.74
N ILE A 132 34.11 3.75 4.42
CA ILE A 132 33.68 4.53 5.58
C ILE A 132 32.53 5.47 5.22
N GLY A 133 32.70 6.24 4.14
CA GLY A 133 31.66 7.14 3.65
C GLY A 133 30.37 6.41 3.28
N ILE A 134 30.44 5.21 2.70
CA ILE A 134 29.26 4.44 2.31
C ILE A 134 28.45 4.02 3.56
N TYR A 135 29.07 3.39 4.56
CA TYR A 135 28.29 2.91 5.71
C TYR A 135 27.74 4.07 6.54
N GLU A 136 28.48 5.18 6.68
CA GLU A 136 28.03 6.38 7.41
C GLU A 136 26.87 7.11 6.70
N SER A 137 26.81 7.05 5.36
CA SER A 137 25.78 7.74 4.56
C SER A 137 24.61 6.85 4.12
N THR A 138 24.66 5.54 4.39
CA THR A 138 23.57 4.63 4.02
C THR A 138 22.40 4.79 4.99
N ASP A 139 21.49 5.70 4.63
CA ASP A 139 20.25 5.95 5.35
C ASP A 139 19.01 5.79 4.47
N TYR A 140 17.88 5.51 5.12
CA TYR A 140 16.55 5.55 4.51
C TYR A 140 15.64 6.39 5.39
N ASN A 141 15.19 7.53 4.89
CA ASN A 141 14.36 8.48 5.64
C ASN A 141 14.97 8.86 7.02
N GLY A 142 16.30 9.01 7.09
CA GLY A 142 17.01 9.34 8.33
C GLY A 142 17.30 8.16 9.26
N ILE A 143 16.94 6.94 8.87
CA ILE A 143 17.30 5.72 9.59
C ILE A 143 18.63 5.20 9.02
N TYR A 144 19.69 5.21 9.82
CA TYR A 144 21.01 4.71 9.43
C TYR A 144 21.05 3.18 9.57
N MET A 145 21.36 2.48 8.48
CA MET A 145 21.20 1.02 8.42
C MET A 145 22.49 0.25 8.70
N LEU A 146 23.64 0.85 8.41
CA LEU A 146 24.93 0.17 8.46
C LEU A 146 25.86 0.70 9.56
N ASP A 147 25.54 1.86 10.15
CA ASP A 147 26.31 2.50 11.20
C ASP A 147 25.66 2.29 12.58
N SER A 148 26.26 1.41 13.40
CA SER A 148 25.75 1.12 14.74
C SER A 148 25.81 2.30 15.70
N SER A 149 26.71 3.27 15.46
CA SER A 149 26.86 4.46 16.30
C SER A 149 25.66 5.40 16.24
N LYS A 150 24.84 5.27 15.18
CA LYS A 150 23.61 6.04 14.96
C LYS A 150 22.35 5.30 15.39
N TRP A 151 22.49 4.09 15.93
CA TRP A 151 21.37 3.30 16.42
C TRP A 151 20.92 3.73 17.82
N GLY A 152 19.77 3.22 18.26
CA GLY A 152 19.18 3.59 19.55
C GLY A 152 18.28 4.83 19.48
N THR A 153 17.68 5.07 18.31
CA THR A 153 16.65 6.10 18.11
C THR A 153 15.25 5.50 18.30
N GLU A 154 14.21 6.31 18.16
CA GLU A 154 12.82 5.82 18.18
C GLU A 154 12.49 4.88 17.01
N GLN A 155 13.21 5.03 15.87
CA GLN A 155 12.96 4.28 14.64
C GLN A 155 13.78 3.00 14.55
N ILE A 156 15.01 3.00 15.08
CA ILE A 156 15.91 1.84 15.11
C ILE A 156 16.44 1.64 16.52
N ASN A 157 16.22 0.45 17.08
CA ASN A 157 16.69 0.17 18.43
C ASN A 157 18.21 -0.02 18.48
N SER A 158 18.78 -0.09 19.69
CA SER A 158 20.22 -0.26 19.91
C SER A 158 20.79 -1.59 19.37
N SER A 159 19.92 -2.54 19.01
CA SER A 159 20.28 -3.83 18.41
C SER A 159 20.06 -3.84 16.90
N GLY A 160 19.84 -2.67 16.28
CA GLY A 160 19.67 -2.54 14.83
C GLY A 160 18.31 -2.96 14.31
N GLN A 161 17.30 -3.08 15.17
CA GLN A 161 15.97 -3.57 14.76
C GLN A 161 15.02 -2.42 14.47
N VAL A 162 14.35 -2.50 13.32
CA VAL A 162 13.27 -1.60 12.89
C VAL A 162 11.95 -2.37 12.91
N TYR A 163 10.95 -1.84 13.61
CA TYR A 163 9.62 -2.46 13.67
C TYR A 163 8.77 -2.06 12.47
N ILE A 164 8.26 -3.05 11.74
CA ILE A 164 7.38 -2.88 10.59
C ILE A 164 5.99 -3.35 10.97
N GLN A 165 5.02 -2.44 10.89
CA GLN A 165 3.62 -2.79 11.10
C GLN A 165 3.05 -3.48 9.85
N ALA A 166 3.01 -4.80 9.87
CA ALA A 166 2.52 -5.63 8.76
C ALA A 166 1.10 -6.19 8.97
N TYR A 167 0.50 -5.96 10.15
CA TYR A 167 -0.84 -6.46 10.47
C TYR A 167 -1.65 -5.42 11.26
N LYS A 168 -2.98 -5.59 11.26
CA LYS A 168 -3.93 -4.72 11.99
C LYS A 168 -3.57 -4.56 13.48
N ASN A 169 -3.11 -5.65 14.11
CA ASN A 169 -2.67 -5.70 15.50
C ASN A 169 -1.31 -6.41 15.64
N GLY A 170 -0.34 -6.09 14.77
CA GLY A 170 0.96 -6.72 14.85
C GLY A 170 1.92 -6.32 13.74
N GLY A 171 3.11 -6.87 13.81
CA GLY A 171 4.21 -6.53 12.91
C GLY A 171 5.40 -7.44 13.18
N PHE A 172 6.50 -7.16 12.51
CA PHE A 172 7.75 -7.88 12.68
C PHE A 172 8.92 -6.88 12.72
N ASN A 173 10.05 -7.35 13.25
CA ASN A 173 11.27 -6.57 13.28
C ASN A 173 12.19 -6.97 12.12
N ILE A 174 12.77 -5.99 11.47
CA ILE A 174 13.90 -6.17 10.55
C ILE A 174 15.17 -5.86 11.31
N SER A 175 16.07 -6.85 11.42
CA SER A 175 17.36 -6.67 12.10
C SER A 175 18.45 -6.27 11.11
N PHE A 176 18.96 -5.06 11.21
CA PHE A 176 20.16 -4.66 10.50
C PHE A 176 21.41 -5.16 11.20
N HIS A 177 22.46 -5.35 10.42
CA HIS A 177 23.80 -5.69 10.86
C HIS A 177 24.69 -4.47 10.72
N SER A 178 25.43 -4.19 11.79
CA SER A 178 26.44 -3.15 11.85
C SER A 178 27.58 -3.50 10.91
N VAL A 179 28.04 -2.51 10.16
CA VAL A 179 29.17 -2.62 9.24
C VAL A 179 30.34 -1.76 9.72
N ASP A 180 30.13 -0.85 10.66
CA ASP A 180 31.18 -0.04 11.29
C ASP A 180 32.21 -0.88 12.07
N ASP A 181 31.78 -2.02 12.62
CA ASP A 181 32.65 -3.06 13.19
C ASP A 181 32.29 -4.41 12.55
N PRO A 182 32.81 -4.69 11.33
CA PRO A 182 32.40 -5.84 10.54
C PRO A 182 32.91 -7.17 11.13
N VAL A 183 33.98 -7.12 11.93
CA VAL A 183 34.61 -8.29 12.54
C VAL A 183 35.15 -7.88 13.91
N ASP A 184 34.67 -8.54 14.96
CA ASP A 184 35.11 -8.31 16.35
C ASP A 184 36.64 -8.16 16.47
N GLY A 185 37.07 -6.94 16.81
CA GLY A 185 38.48 -6.63 17.06
C GLY A 185 39.29 -6.19 15.83
N ASN A 186 38.65 -5.97 14.67
CA ASN A 186 39.27 -5.39 13.49
C ASN A 186 38.42 -4.24 12.95
N ASN A 187 39.04 -3.06 12.79
CA ASN A 187 38.36 -1.87 12.30
C ASN A 187 38.77 -1.57 10.85
N TRP A 188 37.94 -0.85 10.09
CA TRP A 188 38.29 -0.31 8.77
C TRP A 188 39.61 0.47 8.77
N ASN A 189 39.92 1.15 9.89
CA ASN A 189 41.18 1.89 10.06
C ASN A 189 42.44 1.00 10.11
N ASP A 190 42.29 -0.31 10.27
CA ASP A 190 43.40 -1.28 10.21
C ASP A 190 43.84 -1.54 8.75
N LEU A 191 43.00 -1.20 7.77
CA LEU A 191 43.35 -1.20 6.36
C LEU A 191 44.14 0.07 6.03
N GLN A 192 45.45 -0.03 5.91
CA GLN A 192 46.31 1.12 5.68
C GLN A 192 47.22 0.89 4.48
N GLY A 193 47.27 1.88 3.59
CA GLY A 193 48.16 1.83 2.44
C GLY A 193 49.63 1.64 2.82
N SER A 194 50.08 2.22 3.93
CA SER A 194 51.45 2.02 4.44
C SER A 194 51.76 0.58 4.82
N GLU A 195 50.75 -0.19 5.23
CA GLU A 195 50.91 -1.60 5.60
C GLU A 195 51.03 -2.52 4.38
N LEU A 196 50.80 -2.02 3.16
CA LEU A 196 51.04 -2.80 1.94
C LEU A 196 52.53 -3.13 1.75
N GLU A 197 53.44 -2.28 2.24
CA GLU A 197 54.88 -2.52 2.17
C GLU A 197 55.37 -3.38 3.35
N THR A 198 54.83 -3.15 4.55
CA THR A 198 55.30 -3.77 5.80
C THR A 198 54.63 -5.11 6.13
N ASP A 199 53.33 -5.25 5.83
CA ASP A 199 52.54 -6.45 6.13
C ASP A 199 51.45 -6.71 5.08
N LEU A 200 51.88 -6.93 3.82
CA LEU A 200 50.96 -7.25 2.72
C LEU A 200 50.07 -8.46 3.03
N ALA A 201 50.63 -9.50 3.66
CA ALA A 201 49.91 -10.73 3.99
C ALA A 201 48.81 -10.50 5.03
N GLY A 202 49.07 -9.66 6.04
CA GLY A 202 48.06 -9.22 7.00
C GLY A 202 46.93 -8.43 6.34
N GLN A 203 47.27 -7.51 5.43
CA GLN A 203 46.29 -6.74 4.67
C GLN A 203 45.41 -7.62 3.77
N THR A 204 45.99 -8.62 3.08
CA THR A 204 45.21 -9.59 2.31
C THR A 204 44.21 -10.34 3.19
N LEU A 205 44.64 -10.84 4.35
CA LEU A 205 43.79 -11.59 5.26
C LEU A 205 42.66 -10.73 5.85
N LEU A 206 42.91 -9.44 6.12
CA LEU A 206 41.89 -8.50 6.57
C LEU A 206 40.85 -8.24 5.49
N VAL A 207 41.28 -7.94 4.25
CA VAL A 207 40.37 -7.74 3.11
C VAL A 207 39.50 -8.97 2.87
N ASP A 208 40.09 -10.17 2.86
CA ASP A 208 39.36 -11.43 2.71
C ASP A 208 38.31 -11.63 3.80
N ARG A 209 38.68 -11.34 5.06
CA ARG A 209 37.77 -11.51 6.20
C ARG A 209 36.62 -10.52 6.14
N PHE A 210 36.89 -9.26 5.83
CA PHE A 210 35.85 -8.26 5.66
C PHE A 210 34.95 -8.58 4.47
N SER A 211 35.52 -8.97 3.33
CA SER A 211 34.77 -9.40 2.15
C SER A 211 33.82 -10.56 2.48
N GLY A 212 34.30 -11.57 3.21
CA GLY A 212 33.46 -12.69 3.67
C GLY A 212 32.33 -12.27 4.62
N ALA A 213 32.62 -11.37 5.57
CA ALA A 213 31.61 -10.85 6.50
C ALA A 213 30.54 -10.02 5.76
N ILE A 214 30.94 -9.06 4.93
CA ILE A 214 30.02 -8.20 4.19
C ILE A 214 29.23 -9.00 3.15
N SER A 215 29.83 -9.99 2.48
CA SER A 215 29.11 -10.86 1.53
C SER A 215 28.00 -11.64 2.22
N THR A 216 28.24 -12.11 3.45
CA THR A 216 27.22 -12.80 4.24
C THR A 216 26.06 -11.86 4.60
N ILE A 217 26.37 -10.61 4.94
CA ILE A 217 25.37 -9.58 5.23
C ILE A 217 24.58 -9.21 3.95
N ASP A 218 25.25 -9.04 2.81
CA ASP A 218 24.61 -8.74 1.53
C ASP A 218 23.62 -9.84 1.10
N ASP A 219 24.03 -11.11 1.20
CA ASP A 219 23.17 -12.25 0.91
C ASP A 219 21.97 -12.32 1.85
N LEU A 220 22.16 -12.01 3.13
CA LEU A 220 21.07 -11.92 4.09
C LEU A 220 20.06 -10.83 3.69
N TYR A 221 20.53 -9.63 3.32
CA TYR A 221 19.67 -8.55 2.88
C TYR A 221 18.96 -8.86 1.57
N LYS A 222 19.64 -9.49 0.60
CA LYS A 222 19.04 -9.97 -0.65
C LYS A 222 17.90 -10.95 -0.41
N ASN A 223 18.13 -11.95 0.44
CA ASN A 223 17.12 -12.95 0.77
C ASN A 223 15.92 -12.33 1.50
N ARG A 224 16.19 -11.40 2.43
CA ARG A 224 15.12 -10.68 3.15
C ARG A 224 14.32 -9.77 2.24
N GLN A 225 14.97 -9.00 1.37
CA GLN A 225 14.30 -8.17 0.38
C GLN A 225 13.33 -9.01 -0.46
N THR A 226 13.81 -10.12 -1.02
CA THR A 226 12.99 -11.04 -1.83
C THR A 226 11.80 -11.60 -1.04
N MET A 227 12.02 -11.95 0.23
CA MET A 227 10.95 -12.45 1.10
C MET A 227 9.89 -11.38 1.40
N LEU A 228 10.30 -10.13 1.64
CA LEU A 228 9.41 -9.00 1.88
C LEU A 228 8.61 -8.63 0.63
N GLU A 229 9.24 -8.61 -0.54
CA GLU A 229 8.55 -8.40 -1.83
C GLU A 229 7.48 -9.47 -2.06
N SER A 230 7.83 -10.75 -1.86
CA SER A 230 6.89 -11.86 -1.95
C SER A 230 5.73 -11.76 -0.93
N GLN A 231 6.02 -11.30 0.28
CA GLN A 231 5.00 -11.08 1.31
C GLN A 231 4.06 -9.92 0.95
N ALA A 232 4.59 -8.82 0.41
CA ALA A 232 3.80 -7.68 -0.07
C ALA A 232 2.84 -8.12 -1.19
N ASP A 233 3.33 -8.87 -2.18
CA ASP A 233 2.50 -9.41 -3.27
C ASP A 233 1.37 -10.32 -2.77
N SER A 234 1.66 -11.13 -1.75
CA SER A 234 0.65 -11.99 -1.11
C SER A 234 -0.43 -11.18 -0.39
N LEU A 235 -0.05 -10.10 0.30
CA LEU A 235 -0.99 -9.20 0.97
C LEU A 235 -1.84 -8.44 -0.06
N GLU A 236 -1.24 -7.93 -1.14
CA GLU A 236 -1.96 -7.28 -2.23
C GLU A 236 -2.99 -8.24 -2.86
N SER A 237 -2.59 -9.48 -3.12
CA SER A 237 -3.48 -10.52 -3.62
C SER A 237 -4.65 -10.81 -2.66
N GLN A 238 -4.39 -10.85 -1.35
CA GLN A 238 -5.44 -11.01 -0.33
C GLN A 238 -6.41 -9.82 -0.32
N ALA A 239 -5.92 -8.59 -0.46
CA ALA A 239 -6.78 -7.41 -0.54
C ALA A 239 -7.68 -7.44 -1.79
N VAL A 240 -7.16 -7.87 -2.93
CA VAL A 240 -7.94 -8.06 -4.16
C VAL A 240 -9.03 -9.12 -3.97
N LEU A 241 -8.71 -10.25 -3.34
CA LEU A 241 -9.71 -11.29 -3.05
C LEU A 241 -10.82 -10.79 -2.12
N LEU A 242 -10.49 -9.95 -1.14
CA LEU A 242 -11.48 -9.33 -0.26
C LEU A 242 -12.41 -8.38 -1.02
N ASP A 243 -11.88 -7.60 -1.96
CA ASP A 243 -12.70 -6.74 -2.82
C ASP A 243 -13.60 -7.55 -3.76
N GLN A 244 -13.08 -8.62 -4.37
CA GLN A 244 -13.88 -9.55 -5.18
C GLN A 244 -15.01 -10.20 -4.35
N ALA A 245 -14.74 -10.56 -3.09
CA ALA A 245 -15.75 -11.10 -2.19
C ALA A 245 -16.85 -10.06 -1.85
N VAL A 246 -16.49 -8.77 -1.75
CA VAL A 246 -17.45 -7.67 -1.58
C VAL A 246 -18.34 -7.55 -2.81
N GLU A 247 -17.76 -7.59 -4.02
CA GLU A 247 -18.50 -7.50 -5.27
C GLU A 247 -19.44 -8.69 -5.48
N ALA A 248 -18.98 -9.91 -5.21
CA ALA A 248 -19.80 -11.13 -5.30
C ALA A 248 -21.00 -11.07 -4.34
N ARG A 249 -20.83 -10.55 -3.12
CA ARG A 249 -21.94 -10.37 -2.16
C ARG A 249 -22.93 -9.31 -2.60
N ARG A 250 -22.49 -8.25 -3.28
CA ARG A 250 -23.39 -7.24 -3.87
C ARG A 250 -24.25 -7.84 -4.99
N GLN A 251 -23.67 -8.66 -5.85
CA GLN A 251 -24.42 -9.30 -6.95
C GLN A 251 -25.49 -10.27 -6.43
N ASN A 252 -25.17 -11.05 -5.38
CA ASN A 252 -26.10 -12.00 -4.77
C ASN A 252 -27.25 -11.35 -3.98
N THR A 253 -27.10 -10.11 -3.52
CA THR A 253 -28.16 -9.37 -2.81
C THR A 253 -29.11 -8.63 -3.76
N THR A 254 -28.64 -8.25 -4.95
CA THR A 254 -29.49 -7.66 -6.00
C THR A 254 -30.41 -8.65 -6.72
N SER A 255 -30.27 -9.97 -6.52
CA SER A 255 -31.05 -11.00 -7.23
C SER A 255 -32.40 -11.35 -6.59
N LEU A 256 -32.68 -10.88 -5.37
CA LEU A 256 -34.03 -10.91 -4.81
C LEU A 256 -34.81 -9.71 -5.36
N SER A 257 -35.23 -9.83 -6.63
CA SER A 257 -36.15 -8.85 -7.22
C SER A 257 -37.42 -8.77 -6.38
N VAL A 258 -38.07 -7.60 -6.37
CA VAL A 258 -39.36 -7.42 -5.71
C VAL A 258 -40.38 -8.45 -6.20
N GLU A 259 -40.28 -8.93 -7.44
CA GLU A 259 -41.11 -10.04 -7.93
C GLU A 259 -40.86 -11.34 -7.17
N ASN A 260 -39.61 -11.73 -6.88
CA ASN A 260 -39.31 -12.93 -6.10
C ASN A 260 -39.78 -12.82 -4.64
N LEU A 261 -39.77 -11.62 -4.09
CA LEU A 261 -40.27 -11.32 -2.75
C LEU A 261 -41.81 -11.32 -2.72
N LEU A 262 -42.46 -10.81 -3.78
CA LEU A 262 -43.91 -10.89 -3.97
C LEU A 262 -44.36 -12.33 -4.19
N ILE A 263 -43.65 -13.10 -5.01
CA ILE A 263 -43.92 -14.51 -5.26
C ILE A 263 -43.80 -15.31 -3.96
N ASN A 264 -42.77 -15.06 -3.15
CA ASN A 264 -42.64 -15.70 -1.83
C ASN A 264 -43.72 -15.26 -0.83
N LEU A 265 -44.15 -13.99 -0.85
CA LEU A 265 -45.24 -13.51 0.00
C LEU A 265 -46.58 -14.13 -0.41
N ILE A 266 -46.85 -14.20 -1.71
CA ILE A 266 -48.03 -14.84 -2.29
C ILE A 266 -48.00 -16.34 -1.99
N LEU A 267 -46.87 -17.03 -2.18
CA LEU A 267 -46.71 -18.45 -1.83
C LEU A 267 -46.91 -18.71 -0.33
N ARG A 268 -46.50 -17.76 0.53
CA ARG A 268 -46.65 -17.86 1.99
C ARG A 268 -48.08 -17.59 2.46
N GLU A 269 -48.81 -16.67 1.84
CA GLU A 269 -50.21 -16.37 2.19
C GLU A 269 -51.22 -17.28 1.48
N SER A 270 -50.92 -17.78 0.28
CA SER A 270 -51.90 -18.51 -0.54
C SER A 270 -51.95 -20.01 -0.27
N GLY A 271 -51.01 -20.58 0.49
CA GLY A 271 -51.05 -21.99 0.87
C GLY A 271 -51.27 -22.93 -0.32
N SER A 272 -50.18 -23.25 -1.04
CA SER A 272 -50.01 -24.35 -2.00
C SER A 272 -50.43 -24.16 -3.48
N LEU A 273 -49.75 -24.98 -4.29
CA LEU A 273 -49.97 -25.39 -5.69
C LEU A 273 -49.23 -24.63 -6.80
N LEU A 274 -47.89 -24.70 -6.79
CA LEU A 274 -47.14 -24.88 -8.03
C LEU A 274 -46.18 -26.07 -7.83
N ASP A 275 -46.35 -27.06 -8.70
CA ASP A 275 -45.47 -28.21 -8.87
C ASP A 275 -44.16 -27.72 -9.50
N GLU A 276 -43.02 -28.09 -8.91
CA GLU A 276 -41.68 -27.64 -9.33
C GLU A 276 -41.04 -28.55 -10.40
N GLU A 277 -41.83 -29.37 -11.11
CA GLU A 277 -41.34 -30.06 -12.31
C GLU A 277 -42.24 -29.79 -13.53
N GLY A 278 -41.74 -28.90 -14.39
CA GLY A 278 -42.28 -28.58 -15.72
C GLY A 278 -41.41 -27.56 -16.44
#